data_AF-A0A347AI08-F1
#
_entry.id   AF-A0A347AI08-F1
#
_cell.length_a   1.000
_cell.length_b   1.000
_cell.length_c   1.000
_cell.angle_alpha   90.00
_cell.angle_beta   90.00
_cell.angle_gamma   90.00
#
_symmetry.space_group_name_H-M   'P 1'
#
loop_
_entity.id
_entity.type
_entity.pdbx_description
1 polymer ?
#
loop_
_entity_poly.entity_id
_entity_poly.type
_entity_poly.pdbx_seq_one_letter_code
_entity_poly.pdbx_strand_id
1 'polypeptide(L)' 'MGETKIYEILEEAKGLCNKIKNYEEEADQELVVNWIYDTLEVVAKMGKALEELEERFELLEDSLEK' A
#
# COMPACT_ATOMS: atom_id res chain seq x y z
N MET A 1 9.11 -12.07 -7.29
CA MET A 1 9.01 -10.65 -7.67
C MET A 1 7.77 -9.96 -7.07
N GLY A 2 6.59 -10.60 -7.01
CA GLY A 2 5.39 -9.98 -6.40
C GLY A 2 5.44 -9.77 -4.86
N GLU A 3 6.04 -10.70 -4.11
CA GLU A 3 6.21 -10.54 -2.65
C GLU A 3 6.96 -9.25 -2.30
N THR A 4 8.00 -8.90 -3.06
CA THR A 4 8.85 -7.73 -2.82
C THR A 4 8.06 -6.42 -2.88
N LYS A 5 7.13 -6.27 -3.85
CA LYS A 5 6.27 -5.08 -3.97
C LYS A 5 5.30 -4.92 -2.80
N ILE A 6 4.70 -6.01 -2.33
CA ILE A 6 3.75 -5.96 -1.20
C ILE A 6 4.49 -5.60 0.08
N TYR A 7 5.68 -6.17 0.31
CA TYR A 7 6.52 -5.81 1.44
C TYR A 7 6.96 -4.34 1.40
N GLU A 8 7.28 -3.80 0.23
CA GLU A 8 7.57 -2.37 0.07
C GLU A 8 6.39 -1.48 0.44
N ILE A 9 5.17 -1.80 -0.02
CA ILE A 9 3.94 -1.07 0.34
C ILE A 9 3.70 -1.12 1.86
N LEU A 10 3.94 -2.28 2.49
CA LEU A 10 3.79 -2.45 3.93
C LEU A 10 4.81 -1.62 4.72
N GLU A 11 6.07 -1.55 4.25
CA GLU A 11 7.09 -0.71 4.88
C GLU A 11 6.79 0.79 4.70
N GLU A 12 6.32 1.22 3.53
CA GLU A 12 5.84 2.60 3.31
C GLU A 12 4.70 2.95 4.28
N ALA A 13 3.71 2.07 4.41
CA ALA A 13 2.58 2.25 5.33
C ALA A 13 3.03 2.36 6.79
N LYS A 14 3.95 1.48 7.24
CA LYS A 14 4.53 1.57 8.60
C LYS A 14 5.29 2.87 8.81
N GLY A 15 6.05 3.29 7.81
CA GLY A 15 6.78 4.56 7.82
C GLY A 15 5.82 5.74 8.03
N LEU A 16 4.69 5.74 7.32
CA LEU A 16 3.66 6.77 7.45
C LEU A 16 3.02 6.76 8.84
N CYS A 17 2.62 5.59 9.34
CA CYS A 17 2.07 5.45 10.69
C CYS A 17 3.02 5.98 11.78
N ASN A 18 4.32 5.69 11.66
CA ASN A 18 5.32 6.18 12.59
C ASN A 18 5.47 7.71 12.52
N LYS A 19 5.44 8.29 11.31
CA LYS A 19 5.48 9.76 11.15
C LYS A 19 4.26 10.42 11.77
N ILE A 20 3.05 9.93 11.47
CA ILE A 20 1.80 10.47 12.03
C ILE A 20 1.85 10.42 13.56
N LYS A 21 2.24 9.26 14.12
CA LYS A 21 2.30 9.07 15.57
C LYS A 21 3.34 9.96 16.27
N ASN A 22 4.51 10.17 15.66
CA ASN A 22 5.60 10.90 16.30
C ASN A 22 5.47 12.43 16.16
N TYR A 23 4.66 12.91 15.23
CA TYR A 23 4.54 14.34 14.91
C TYR A 23 3.11 14.87 15.05
N GLU A 24 2.19 14.11 15.65
CA GLU A 24 0.77 14.49 15.81
C GLU A 24 0.59 15.84 16.52
N GLU A 25 1.38 16.11 17.57
CA GLU A 25 1.31 17.36 18.34
C GLU A 25 1.92 18.57 17.61
N GLU A 26 2.73 18.33 16.58
CA GLU A 26 3.40 19.35 15.76
C GLU A 26 2.68 19.57 14.42
N ALA A 27 1.59 18.85 14.17
CA ALA A 27 0.94 18.83 12.88
C ALA A 27 0.13 20.11 12.62
N ASP A 28 0.51 20.84 11.57
CA ASP A 28 -0.32 21.88 10.98
C ASP A 28 -1.26 21.32 9.90
N GLN A 29 -2.17 22.17 9.41
CA GLN A 29 -3.16 21.76 8.42
C GLN A 29 -2.53 21.28 7.10
N GLU A 30 -1.39 21.84 6.70
CA GLU A 30 -0.69 21.44 5.48
C GLU A 30 -0.06 20.05 5.65
N LEU A 31 0.56 19.79 6.81
CA LEU A 31 1.13 18.49 7.15
C LEU A 31 0.06 17.39 7.21
N VAL A 32 -1.11 17.69 7.80
CA VAL A 32 -2.23 16.76 7.84
C VAL A 32 -2.74 16.44 6.42
N VAL A 33 -2.89 17.45 5.56
CA VAL A 33 -3.29 17.24 4.17
C VAL A 33 -2.29 16.36 3.43
N ASN A 34 -0.99 16.59 3.61
CA ASN A 34 0.06 15.77 3.00
C ASN A 34 0.00 14.32 3.47
N TRP A 35 -0.19 14.06 4.77
CA TRP A 35 -0.35 12.70 5.28
C TRP A 35 -1.59 11.98 4.74
N ILE A 36 -2.70 12.72 4.54
CA ILE A 36 -3.89 12.16 3.89
C ILE A 36 -3.56 11.76 2.45
N TYR A 37 -2.89 12.63 1.69
CA TYR A 37 -2.46 12.32 0.33
C TYR A 37 -1.53 11.11 0.28
N ASP A 38 -0.52 11.06 1.14
CA ASP A 38 0.42 9.93 1.22
C ASP A 38 -0.31 8.62 1.56
N THR A 39 -1.30 8.68 2.46
CA THR A 39 -2.12 7.51 2.81
C THR A 39 -2.92 7.03 1.60
N LEU A 40 -3.56 7.95 0.86
CA LEU A 40 -4.32 7.62 -0.34
C LEU A 40 -3.43 7.01 -1.42
N GLU A 41 -2.19 7.47 -1.56
CA GLU A 41 -1.24 6.90 -2.51
C GLU A 41 -0.86 5.46 -2.15
N VAL A 42 -0.56 5.19 -0.87
CA VAL A 42 -0.26 3.83 -0.38
C VAL A 42 -1.45 2.88 -0.60
N VAL A 43 -2.67 3.33 -0.34
CA VAL A 43 -3.89 2.55 -0.60
C VAL A 43 -4.04 2.24 -2.09
N ALA A 44 -3.79 3.20 -2.98
CA ALA A 44 -3.84 2.99 -4.42
C ALA A 44 -2.79 1.97 -4.89
N LYS A 45 -1.57 2.00 -4.33
CA LYS A 45 -0.53 0.99 -4.62
C LYS A 45 -0.97 -0.40 -4.15
N MET A 46 -1.60 -0.50 -2.99
CA MET A 46 -2.14 -1.76 -2.48
C MET A 46 -3.25 -2.33 -3.37
N GLY A 47 -4.16 -1.48 -3.86
CA GLY A 47 -5.21 -1.90 -4.80
C GLY A 47 -4.63 -2.53 -6.08
N LYS A 48 -3.63 -1.88 -6.69
CA LYS A 48 -2.94 -2.44 -7.87
C LYS A 48 -2.23 -3.77 -7.58
N ALA A 49 -1.60 -3.89 -6.40
CA ALA A 49 -0.95 -5.14 -6.02
C ALA A 49 -1.96 -6.28 -5.83
N LEU A 50 -3.18 -5.98 -5.38
CA LEU A 50 -4.27 -6.96 -5.29
C LEU A 50 -4.79 -7.37 -6.67
N GLU A 51 -5.00 -6.42 -7.59
CA GLU A 51 -5.36 -6.72 -8.99
C GLU A 51 -4.32 -7.65 -9.64
N GLU A 52 -3.02 -7.33 -9.50
CA GLU A 52 -1.93 -8.20 -9.99
C GLU A 52 -1.94 -9.60 -9.35
N LEU A 53 -2.43 -9.75 -8.12
CA LEU A 53 -2.57 -11.06 -7.48
C LEU A 53 -3.79 -11.83 -8.00
N GLU A 54 -4.93 -11.16 -8.18
CA GLU A 54 -6.14 -11.77 -8.74
C GLU A 54 -5.86 -12.32 -10.14
N GLU A 55 -5.26 -11.52 -11.04
CA GLU A 55 -4.88 -11.99 -12.39
C GLU A 55 -3.97 -13.24 -12.34
N ARG A 56 -3.05 -13.29 -11.38
CA ARG A 56 -2.16 -14.45 -11.21
C ARG A 56 -2.87 -15.67 -10.65
N PHE A 57 -3.87 -15.50 -9.80
CA PHE A 57 -4.70 -16.60 -9.31
C PHE A 57 -5.57 -17.17 -10.42
N GLU A 58 -6.22 -16.32 -11.22
CA GLU A 58 -7.01 -16.74 -12.39
C GLU A 58 -6.16 -17.58 -13.36
N LEU A 59 -4.96 -17.12 -13.72
CA LEU A 59 -4.03 -17.88 -14.56
C LEU A 59 -3.64 -19.23 -13.96
N LEU A 60 -3.56 -19.31 -12.64
CA LEU A 60 -3.20 -20.53 -11.93
C LEU A 60 -4.37 -21.52 -11.90
N GLU A 61 -5.60 -21.05 -11.68
CA GLU A 61 -6.83 -21.85 -11.80
C GLU A 61 -6.97 -22.43 -13.22
N ASP A 62 -6.83 -21.60 -14.25
CA ASP A 62 -6.86 -22.03 -15.66
C ASP A 62 -5.79 -23.10 -15.97
N SER A 63 -4.66 -23.07 -15.28
CA SER A 63 -3.57 -24.05 -15.46
C SER A 63 -3.85 -25.39 -14.79
N LEU A 64 -4.68 -25.41 -13.74
CA LEU A 64 -5.04 -26.59 -12.96
C LEU A 64 -6.27 -27.32 -13.53
N GLU A 65 -7.14 -26.62 -14.27
CA GLU A 65 -8.31 -27.21 -14.93
C GLU A 65 -7.99 -27.92 -16.26
N LYS A 66 -6.73 -27.87 -16.73
CA LYS A 66 -6.24 -28.59 -17.93
C LYS A 66 -5.55 -29.91 -17.58
#